data_AF-A0A8S3HG61-F1
#
_entry.id   AF-A0A8S3HG61-F1
#
_cell.length_a   1.000
_cell.length_b   1.000
_cell.length_c   1.000
_cell.angle_alpha   90.00
_cell.angle_beta   90.00
_cell.angle_gamma   90.00
#
_symmetry.space_group_name_H-M   'P 1'
#
loop_
_entity.id
_entity.type
_entity.pdbx_description
1 polymer ?
#
loop_
_entity_poly.entity_id
_entity_poly.type
_entity_poly.pdbx_seq_one_letter_code
_entity_poly.pdbx_strand_id
1 'polypeptide(L)'
;LESNLTVYGVPPPASSAITLLILKVMDGYGLTPQSFDTVEKQVQFYHILNEVFKFAYGKRSALGDEYDSQADKNQEIEKLLDLILSPAYAEEVRERVNEYRSQPLDYYEPKFEPQTGNAVAATSTINTDFGAVVYGHNTGIIYNNQMDDFSQPGLANYYGYAPSPANFIKP
;
A
#
# COMPACT_ATOMS: atom_id res chain seq x y z
N LEU A 1 -14.87 -14.41 -2.01
CA LEU A 1 -14.38 -15.51 -1.18
C LEU A 1 -15.57 -16.14 -0.52
N GLU A 2 -15.77 -17.43 -0.77
CA GLU A 2 -16.92 -18.21 -0.28
C GLU A 2 -17.07 -18.23 1.26
N SER A 3 -16.03 -17.79 2.00
CA SER A 3 -15.95 -17.82 3.46
C SER A 3 -16.39 -16.54 4.20
N ASN A 4 -17.08 -15.60 3.54
CA ASN A 4 -17.43 -14.28 4.12
C ASN A 4 -16.20 -13.48 4.64
N LEU A 5 -15.02 -13.77 4.07
CA LEU A 5 -13.77 -13.07 4.36
C LEU A 5 -13.53 -11.95 3.34
N THR A 6 -13.09 -10.80 3.83
CA THR A 6 -12.64 -9.68 3.02
C THR A 6 -11.12 -9.66 2.99
N VAL A 7 -10.53 -9.61 1.78
CA VAL A 7 -9.09 -9.44 1.60
C VAL A 7 -8.83 -8.01 1.17
N TYR A 8 -7.94 -7.34 1.89
CA TYR A 8 -7.50 -5.99 1.60
C TYR A 8 -6.13 -6.01 0.92
N GLY A 9 -5.90 -5.05 0.04
CA GLY A 9 -4.61 -4.83 -0.61
C GLY A 9 -4.36 -3.33 -0.80
N VAL A 10 -3.10 -2.97 -0.94
CA VAL A 10 -2.68 -1.58 -1.16
C VAL A 10 -3.03 -1.15 -2.59
N PRO A 11 -3.73 -0.02 -2.80
CA PRO A 11 -4.05 0.47 -4.15
C PRO A 11 -2.78 0.81 -4.96
N PRO A 12 -2.92 1.11 -6.27
CA PRO A 12 -1.83 1.69 -7.04
C PRO A 12 -1.13 2.86 -6.30
N PRO A 13 0.19 3.04 -6.45
CA PRO A 13 1.07 2.36 -7.42
C PRO A 13 1.45 0.90 -7.06
N ALA A 14 1.03 0.38 -5.90
CA ALA A 14 1.22 -1.03 -5.58
C ALA A 14 0.36 -1.94 -6.46
N SER A 15 0.83 -3.17 -6.68
CA SER A 15 0.17 -4.14 -7.58
C SER A 15 -0.74 -5.15 -6.87
N SER A 16 -1.28 -4.85 -5.68
CA SER A 16 -2.09 -5.84 -4.94
C SER A 16 -3.36 -6.27 -5.69
N ALA A 17 -3.87 -5.41 -6.58
CA ALA A 17 -4.98 -5.71 -7.47
C ALA A 17 -4.74 -6.98 -8.32
N ILE A 18 -3.48 -7.28 -8.67
CA ILE A 18 -3.11 -8.49 -9.41
C ILE A 18 -3.35 -9.73 -8.54
N THR A 19 -2.91 -9.72 -7.28
CA THR A 19 -3.14 -10.80 -6.33
C THR A 19 -4.64 -10.97 -6.03
N LEU A 20 -5.36 -9.88 -5.85
CA LEU A 20 -6.81 -9.92 -5.63
C LEU A 20 -7.56 -10.50 -6.84
N LEU A 21 -7.14 -10.18 -8.06
CA LEU A 21 -7.70 -10.77 -9.28
C LEU A 21 -7.45 -12.28 -9.34
N ILE A 22 -6.22 -12.74 -9.03
CA ILE A 22 -5.90 -14.17 -8.96
C ILE A 22 -6.85 -14.87 -7.98
N LEU A 23 -6.95 -14.35 -6.75
CA LEU A 23 -7.83 -14.92 -5.73
C LEU A 23 -9.28 -14.96 -6.20
N LYS A 24 -9.77 -13.87 -6.83
CA LYS A 24 -11.14 -13.78 -7.32
C LYS A 24 -11.45 -14.79 -8.43
N VAL A 25 -10.51 -15.04 -9.33
CA VAL A 25 -10.68 -16.04 -10.39
C VAL A 25 -10.61 -17.46 -9.79
N MET A 26 -9.65 -17.71 -8.90
CA MET A 26 -9.49 -19.02 -8.25
C MET A 26 -10.67 -19.39 -7.34
N ASP A 27 -11.33 -18.40 -6.70
CA ASP A 27 -12.55 -18.56 -5.91
C ASP A 27 -13.67 -19.24 -6.73
N GLY A 28 -13.75 -18.97 -8.04
CA GLY A 28 -14.76 -19.56 -8.92
C GLY A 28 -14.61 -21.06 -9.19
N TYR A 29 -13.50 -21.67 -8.79
CA TYR A 29 -13.26 -23.11 -8.97
C TYR A 29 -13.70 -23.96 -7.77
N GLY A 30 -14.18 -23.34 -6.67
CA GLY A 30 -14.73 -24.06 -5.51
C GLY A 30 -13.80 -25.12 -4.96
N LEU A 31 -12.50 -24.80 -4.82
CA LEU A 31 -11.48 -25.78 -4.45
C LEU A 31 -11.73 -26.32 -3.03
N THR A 32 -11.74 -27.64 -2.92
CA THR A 32 -11.87 -28.35 -1.64
C THR A 32 -10.60 -29.18 -1.40
N PRO A 33 -10.41 -29.76 -0.20
CA PRO A 33 -9.34 -30.73 0.01
C PRO A 33 -9.35 -31.86 -1.04
N GLN A 34 -10.53 -32.27 -1.50
CA GLN A 34 -10.68 -33.33 -2.52
C GLN A 34 -10.19 -32.93 -3.92
N SER A 35 -9.99 -31.64 -4.17
CA SER A 35 -9.36 -31.12 -5.40
C SER A 35 -7.87 -31.49 -5.49
N PHE A 36 -7.29 -32.07 -4.43
CA PHE A 36 -5.87 -32.44 -4.36
C PHE A 36 -5.63 -33.93 -4.09
N ASP A 37 -6.67 -34.77 -4.09
CA ASP A 37 -6.57 -36.18 -3.69
C ASP A 37 -5.77 -37.07 -4.67
N THR A 38 -5.61 -36.64 -5.93
CA THR A 38 -4.88 -37.42 -6.95
C THR A 38 -3.87 -36.54 -7.69
N VAL A 39 -2.86 -37.19 -8.27
CA VAL A 39 -1.82 -36.50 -9.06
C VAL A 39 -2.45 -35.75 -10.24
N GLU A 40 -3.44 -36.35 -10.91
CA GLU A 40 -4.12 -35.73 -12.05
C GLU A 40 -4.83 -34.43 -11.65
N LYS A 41 -5.54 -34.42 -10.52
CA LYS A 41 -6.22 -33.22 -10.02
C LYS A 41 -5.23 -32.15 -9.58
N GLN A 42 -4.12 -32.53 -8.94
CA GLN A 42 -3.05 -31.60 -8.59
C GLN A 42 -2.43 -30.97 -9.83
N VAL A 43 -2.11 -31.76 -10.85
CA VAL A 43 -1.59 -31.27 -12.14
C VAL A 43 -2.59 -30.31 -12.79
N GLN A 44 -3.87 -30.64 -12.78
CA GLN A 44 -4.92 -29.77 -13.29
C GLN A 44 -4.99 -28.44 -12.53
N PHE A 45 -4.92 -28.48 -11.19
CA PHE A 45 -4.87 -27.29 -10.35
C PHE A 45 -3.68 -26.39 -10.72
N TYR A 46 -2.46 -26.95 -10.80
CA TYR A 46 -1.27 -26.16 -11.13
C TYR A 46 -1.35 -25.58 -12.55
N HIS A 47 -1.91 -26.32 -13.50
CA HIS A 47 -2.16 -25.81 -14.84
C HIS A 47 -3.10 -24.59 -14.80
N ILE A 48 -4.24 -24.70 -14.13
CA ILE A 48 -5.21 -23.60 -13.98
C ILE A 48 -4.54 -22.40 -13.29
N LEU A 49 -3.84 -22.63 -12.18
CA LEU A 49 -3.16 -21.57 -11.44
C LEU A 49 -2.13 -20.84 -12.31
N ASN A 50 -1.35 -21.57 -13.11
CA ASN A 50 -0.39 -20.99 -14.04
C ASN A 50 -1.07 -20.12 -15.11
N GLU A 51 -2.19 -20.56 -15.69
CA GLU A 51 -2.95 -19.75 -16.64
C GLU A 51 -3.52 -18.48 -15.99
N VAL A 52 -4.08 -18.60 -14.77
CA VAL A 52 -4.59 -17.45 -14.01
C VAL A 52 -3.46 -16.45 -13.72
N PHE A 53 -2.28 -16.91 -13.34
CA PHE A 53 -1.11 -16.05 -13.17
C PHE A 53 -0.75 -15.32 -14.47
N LYS A 54 -0.70 -15.99 -15.61
CA LYS A 54 -0.41 -15.35 -16.90
C LYS A 54 -1.43 -14.25 -17.22
N PHE A 55 -2.72 -14.54 -17.08
CA PHE A 55 -3.77 -13.54 -17.32
C PHE A 55 -3.70 -12.36 -16.37
N ALA A 56 -3.48 -12.62 -15.07
CA ALA A 56 -3.39 -11.56 -14.07
C ALA A 56 -2.14 -10.70 -14.27
N TYR A 57 -0.96 -11.31 -14.43
CA TYR A 57 0.29 -10.56 -14.69
C TYR A 57 0.26 -9.80 -16.02
N GLY A 58 -0.47 -10.29 -17.03
CA GLY A 58 -0.72 -9.52 -18.25
C GLY A 58 -1.43 -8.18 -18.01
N LYS A 59 -2.13 -8.01 -16.88
CA LYS A 59 -2.73 -6.73 -16.46
C LYS A 59 -1.79 -5.85 -15.64
N ARG A 60 -0.70 -6.40 -15.09
CA ARG A 60 0.27 -5.65 -14.30
C ARG A 60 0.86 -4.48 -15.07
N SER A 61 1.08 -4.64 -16.38
CA SER A 61 1.62 -3.56 -17.21
C SER A 61 0.70 -2.32 -17.25
N ALA A 62 -0.58 -2.44 -16.95
CA ALA A 62 -1.49 -1.30 -16.90
C ALA A 62 -1.47 -0.56 -15.56
N LEU A 63 -0.74 -1.07 -14.55
CA LEU A 63 -0.60 -0.42 -13.25
C LEU A 63 0.62 0.51 -13.25
N GLY A 64 0.50 1.62 -12.53
CA GLY A 64 1.50 2.66 -12.38
C GLY A 64 1.00 3.69 -11.37
N ASP A 65 1.63 4.85 -11.34
CA ASP A 65 1.18 5.94 -10.49
C ASP A 65 -0.17 6.50 -10.94
N GLU A 66 -1.12 6.60 -10.01
CA GLU A 66 -2.39 7.28 -10.21
C GLU A 66 -2.14 8.78 -10.02
N TYR A 67 -1.78 9.48 -11.10
CA TYR A 67 -1.46 10.92 -11.02
C TYR A 67 -2.67 11.81 -10.67
N ASP A 68 -3.87 11.27 -10.45
CA ASP A 68 -5.04 12.10 -10.17
C ASP A 68 -6.13 11.38 -9.35
N SER A 69 -6.79 12.15 -8.49
CA SER A 69 -7.96 11.84 -7.65
C SER A 69 -7.75 11.32 -6.21
N GLN A 70 -7.04 12.11 -5.38
CA GLN A 70 -7.31 12.20 -3.92
C GLN A 70 -8.04 13.51 -3.56
N ALA A 71 -8.79 14.10 -4.50
CA ALA A 71 -9.56 15.31 -4.24
C ALA A 71 -10.68 15.11 -3.20
N ASP A 72 -11.10 13.87 -2.93
CA ASP A 72 -12.30 13.60 -2.12
C ASP A 72 -12.05 13.12 -0.67
N LYS A 73 -10.81 13.13 -0.17
CA LYS A 73 -10.53 12.70 1.23
C LYS A 73 -10.34 13.82 2.25
N ASN A 74 -10.49 15.09 1.88
CA ASN A 74 -10.06 16.20 2.75
C ASN A 74 -11.16 16.93 3.52
N GLN A 75 -12.46 16.62 3.36
CA GLN A 75 -13.51 17.44 3.98
C GLN A 75 -13.48 17.47 5.52
N GLU A 76 -13.11 16.36 6.18
CA GLU A 76 -12.99 16.34 7.66
C GLU A 76 -11.71 17.04 8.14
N ILE A 77 -10.63 16.91 7.37
CA ILE A 77 -9.35 17.57 7.66
C ILE A 77 -9.49 19.08 7.46
N GLU A 78 -10.16 19.53 6.40
CA GLU A 78 -10.44 20.94 6.12
C GLU A 78 -11.29 21.57 7.23
N LYS A 79 -12.36 20.90 7.68
CA LYS A 79 -13.17 21.36 8.82
C LYS A 79 -12.37 21.46 10.12
N LEU A 80 -11.46 20.51 10.37
CA LEU A 80 -10.58 20.55 11.53
C LEU A 80 -9.59 21.72 11.43
N LEU A 81 -9.01 21.94 10.25
CA LEU A 81 -8.08 23.04 9.98
C LEU A 81 -8.77 24.40 10.19
N ASP A 82 -9.99 24.57 9.67
CA ASP A 82 -10.78 25.79 9.87
C ASP A 82 -11.05 26.06 11.37
N LEU A 83 -11.34 25.01 12.14
CA LEU A 83 -11.55 25.12 13.59
C LEU A 83 -10.26 25.51 14.33
N ILE A 84 -9.17 24.75 14.14
CA ILE A 84 -7.95 24.94 14.95
C ILE A 84 -7.17 26.21 14.58
N LEU A 85 -7.36 26.72 13.36
CA LEU A 85 -6.77 27.98 12.92
C LEU A 85 -7.67 29.19 13.21
N SER A 86 -8.84 28.99 13.81
CA SER A 86 -9.75 30.09 14.14
C SER A 86 -9.23 30.93 15.32
N PRO A 87 -9.42 32.26 15.31
CA PRO A 87 -9.05 33.13 16.44
C PRO A 87 -9.75 32.75 17.75
N ALA A 88 -10.98 32.24 17.66
CA ALA A 88 -11.78 31.83 18.81
C ALA A 88 -11.16 30.61 19.51
N TYR A 89 -10.77 29.58 18.74
CA TYR A 89 -10.10 28.41 19.28
C TYR A 89 -8.72 28.77 19.86
N ALA A 90 -7.99 29.67 19.21
CA ALA A 90 -6.71 30.16 19.75
C ALA A 90 -6.87 30.89 21.10
N GLU A 91 -7.96 31.64 21.30
CA GLU A 91 -8.26 32.27 22.59
C GLU A 91 -8.64 31.24 23.65
N GLU A 92 -9.49 30.27 23.31
CA GLU A 92 -9.84 29.16 24.21
C GLU A 92 -8.59 28.41 24.70
N VAL A 93 -7.65 28.13 23.79
CA VAL A 93 -6.37 27.51 24.15
C VAL A 93 -5.56 28.41 25.07
N ARG A 94 -5.48 29.73 24.80
CA ARG A 94 -4.76 30.68 25.66
C ARG A 94 -5.30 30.69 27.10
N GLU A 95 -6.61 30.67 27.28
CA GLU A 95 -7.25 30.62 28.60
C GLU A 95 -6.94 29.32 29.37
N ARG A 96 -6.70 28.23 28.65
CA ARG A 96 -6.39 26.91 29.21
C ARG A 96 -4.89 26.70 29.49
N VAL A 97 -4.01 27.55 28.98
CA VAL A 97 -2.56 27.42 29.22
C VAL A 97 -2.23 27.86 30.65
N ASN A 98 -1.55 26.98 31.39
CA ASN A 98 -0.94 27.32 32.68
C ASN A 98 0.55 27.58 32.49
N GLU A 99 0.99 28.82 32.72
CA GLU A 99 2.38 29.25 32.49
C GLU A 99 3.40 28.63 33.45
N TYR A 100 2.94 28.03 34.55
CA TYR A 100 3.80 27.58 35.65
C TYR A 100 3.90 26.06 35.77
N ARG A 101 3.04 25.30 35.08
CA ARG A 101 3.07 23.83 35.09
C ARG A 101 2.38 23.19 33.89
N SER A 102 2.88 22.03 33.49
CA SER A 102 2.16 21.10 32.61
C SER A 102 1.01 20.40 33.34
N GLN A 103 0.04 19.91 32.57
CA GLN A 103 -1.14 19.20 33.08
C GLN A 103 -1.07 17.71 32.69
N PRO A 104 -1.86 16.82 33.32
CA PRO A 104 -2.01 15.44 32.88
C PRO A 104 -2.51 15.34 31.44
N LEU A 105 -2.19 14.25 30.73
CA LEU A 105 -2.47 14.08 29.30
C LEU A 105 -3.94 14.35 28.92
N ASP A 106 -4.89 13.86 29.72
CA ASP A 106 -6.33 14.01 29.48
C ASP A 106 -6.81 15.47 29.49
N TYR A 107 -6.07 16.39 30.14
CA TYR A 107 -6.38 17.82 30.15
C TYR A 107 -6.30 18.46 28.77
N TYR A 108 -5.43 17.91 27.90
CA TYR A 108 -5.25 18.35 26.52
C TYR A 108 -6.23 17.66 25.56
N GLU A 109 -7.16 16.87 26.10
CA GLU A 109 -8.21 16.14 25.35
C GLU A 109 -7.71 15.39 24.11
N PRO A 110 -6.60 14.64 24.18
CA PRO A 110 -6.14 13.92 23.01
C PRO A 110 -7.13 12.79 22.71
N LYS A 111 -7.67 12.79 21.48
CA LYS A 111 -8.46 11.67 20.96
C LYS A 111 -7.53 10.55 20.53
N PHE A 112 -7.01 9.82 21.51
CA PHE A 112 -6.46 8.48 21.25
C PHE A 112 -7.62 7.51 21.46
N GLU A 113 -8.11 6.88 20.40
CA GLU A 113 -8.86 5.64 20.57
C GLU A 113 -7.84 4.49 20.65
N PRO A 114 -7.50 3.97 21.84
CA PRO A 114 -6.88 2.66 21.91
C PRO A 114 -7.95 1.63 21.54
N GLN A 115 -8.20 1.46 20.25
CA GLN A 115 -9.00 0.34 19.77
C GLN A 115 -8.21 -0.94 20.09
N THR A 116 -8.63 -1.65 21.14
CA THR A 116 -8.20 -3.02 21.36
C THR A 116 -8.68 -3.85 20.17
N GLY A 117 -7.77 -4.33 19.33
CA GLY A 117 -8.09 -4.90 18.01
C GLY A 117 -7.30 -4.29 16.85
N ASN A 118 -6.43 -3.31 17.10
CA ASN A 118 -5.55 -2.75 16.09
C ASN A 118 -4.64 -3.82 15.46
N ALA A 119 -4.60 -3.85 14.13
CA ALA A 119 -3.69 -4.66 13.33
C ALA A 119 -2.95 -3.75 12.35
N VAL A 120 -1.64 -3.94 12.20
CA VAL A 120 -0.81 -3.20 11.24
C VAL A 120 -0.14 -4.20 10.30
N ALA A 121 -0.32 -4.00 9.00
CA ALA A 121 0.44 -4.65 7.96
C ALA A 121 1.35 -3.61 7.31
N ALA A 122 2.67 -3.75 7.48
CA ALA A 122 3.66 -2.85 6.92
C ALA A 122 4.69 -3.64 6.11
N THR A 123 5.09 -3.09 4.98
CA THR A 123 6.18 -3.63 4.14
C THR A 123 7.06 -2.46 3.74
N SER A 124 8.37 -2.61 3.94
CA SER A 124 9.37 -1.60 3.60
C SER A 124 10.52 -2.27 2.85
N THR A 125 11.14 -1.54 1.94
CA THR A 125 12.23 -2.03 1.10
C THR A 125 13.13 -0.86 0.67
N ILE A 126 14.35 -1.19 0.25
CA ILE A 126 15.28 -0.30 -0.47
C ILE A 126 15.41 -0.71 -1.95
N ASN A 127 14.44 -1.48 -2.44
CA ASN A 127 14.36 -2.19 -3.72
C ASN A 127 15.26 -3.43 -3.80
N THR A 128 16.48 -3.33 -4.31
CA THR A 128 17.39 -4.48 -4.43
C THR A 128 18.24 -4.68 -3.17
N ASP A 129 18.98 -5.78 -3.09
CA ASP A 129 19.97 -5.98 -2.02
C ASP A 129 20.96 -4.80 -1.98
N PHE A 130 21.11 -4.18 -0.80
CA PHE A 130 21.90 -2.96 -0.59
C PHE A 130 21.44 -1.72 -1.40
N GLY A 131 20.25 -1.75 -1.99
CA GLY A 131 19.64 -0.63 -2.70
C GLY A 131 20.54 -0.09 -3.82
N ALA A 132 20.84 1.21 -3.78
CA ALA A 132 21.73 1.86 -4.72
C ALA A 132 23.22 1.52 -4.51
N VAL A 133 23.57 0.77 -3.47
CA VAL A 133 24.98 0.52 -3.05
C VAL A 133 25.72 1.83 -2.71
N VAL A 134 24.94 2.87 -2.37
CA VAL A 134 25.42 4.18 -1.93
C VAL A 134 24.91 4.39 -0.51
N TYR A 135 25.76 4.93 0.37
CA TYR A 135 25.37 5.30 1.72
C TYR A 135 25.89 6.69 2.08
N GLY A 136 25.17 7.37 2.97
CA GLY A 136 25.62 8.66 3.50
C GLY A 136 26.83 8.47 4.43
N HIS A 137 28.00 9.00 4.07
CA HIS A 137 29.23 8.83 4.86
C HIS A 137 29.09 9.25 6.34
N ASN A 138 28.29 10.29 6.62
CA ASN A 138 28.08 10.78 7.99
C ASN A 138 26.92 10.08 8.72
N THR A 139 25.98 9.48 7.99
CA THR A 139 24.74 8.92 8.58
C THR A 139 24.74 7.38 8.61
N GLY A 140 25.56 6.73 7.78
CA GLY A 140 25.54 5.28 7.59
C GLY A 140 24.29 4.76 6.87
N ILE A 141 23.41 5.64 6.38
CA ILE A 141 22.13 5.24 5.77
C ILE A 141 22.38 4.81 4.33
N ILE A 142 21.99 3.58 4.00
CA ILE A 142 21.97 3.04 2.63
C ILE A 142 20.81 3.65 1.87
N TYR A 143 21.06 4.14 0.66
CA TYR A 143 20.05 4.73 -0.20
C TYR A 143 19.37 3.66 -1.04
N ASN A 144 18.06 3.82 -1.26
CA ASN A 144 17.29 2.94 -2.13
C ASN A 144 17.62 3.19 -3.61
N ASN A 145 17.29 2.21 -4.45
CA ASN A 145 17.23 2.35 -5.90
C ASN A 145 15.82 2.07 -6.44
N GLN A 146 14.77 2.56 -5.76
CA GLN A 146 13.37 2.29 -6.14
C GLN A 146 13.03 2.85 -7.53
N MET A 147 13.79 3.83 -8.02
CA MET A 147 13.61 4.35 -9.38
C MET A 147 13.82 3.31 -10.49
N ASP A 148 14.45 2.17 -10.19
CA ASP A 148 14.52 1.02 -11.10
C ASP A 148 13.14 0.39 -11.40
N ASP A 149 12.16 0.55 -10.52
CA ASP A 149 10.79 0.04 -10.77
C ASP A 149 10.05 0.82 -11.86
N PHE A 150 10.46 2.05 -12.17
CA PHE A 150 9.90 2.79 -13.29
C PHE A 150 10.31 2.17 -14.62
N SER A 151 9.39 2.21 -15.58
CA SER A 151 9.66 1.74 -16.93
C SER A 151 10.46 2.77 -17.73
N GLN A 152 11.47 2.28 -18.44
CA GLN A 152 12.31 3.06 -19.34
C GLN A 152 12.17 2.53 -20.77
N PRO A 153 11.85 3.37 -21.78
CA PRO A 153 11.73 2.90 -23.16
C PRO A 153 12.96 2.12 -23.64
N GLY A 154 12.75 0.87 -24.06
CA GLY A 154 13.80 0.00 -24.58
C GLY A 154 14.67 -0.70 -23.54
N LEU A 155 14.41 -0.52 -22.23
CA LEU A 155 15.17 -1.17 -21.16
C LEU A 155 14.22 -1.92 -20.20
N ALA A 156 14.58 -3.17 -19.89
CA ALA A 156 13.92 -3.92 -18.83
C ALA A 156 14.51 -3.54 -17.47
N ASN A 157 13.69 -3.56 -16.42
CA ASN A 157 14.19 -3.28 -15.07
C ASN A 157 15.03 -4.45 -14.49
N TYR A 158 15.55 -4.30 -13.27
CA TYR A 158 16.34 -5.32 -12.59
C TYR A 158 15.66 -6.71 -12.57
N TYR A 159 14.33 -6.75 -12.49
CA TYR A 159 13.53 -7.97 -12.45
C TYR A 159 13.19 -8.55 -13.84
N GLY A 160 13.68 -7.93 -14.92
CA GLY A 160 13.44 -8.37 -16.29
C GLY A 160 12.06 -8.01 -16.85
N TYR A 161 11.32 -7.10 -16.20
CA TYR A 161 10.03 -6.66 -16.73
C TYR A 161 10.22 -5.74 -17.93
N ALA A 162 9.50 -6.04 -19.02
CA ALA A 162 9.44 -5.17 -20.18
C ALA A 162 8.82 -3.81 -19.82
N PRO A 163 9.24 -2.72 -20.48
CA PRO A 163 8.78 -1.38 -20.15
C PRO A 163 7.31 -1.19 -20.50
N SER A 164 6.56 -0.55 -19.60
CA SER A 164 5.17 -0.15 -19.81
C SER A 164 4.98 1.37 -19.79
N PRO A 165 4.28 1.95 -20.78
CA PRO A 165 3.95 3.38 -20.80
C PRO A 165 3.18 3.88 -19.57
N ALA A 166 2.37 3.03 -18.94
CA ALA A 166 1.61 3.38 -17.74
C ALA A 166 2.53 3.71 -16.54
N ASN A 167 3.76 3.21 -16.57
CA ASN A 167 4.73 3.35 -15.49
C ASN A 167 6.00 4.08 -15.96
N PHE A 168 5.91 4.92 -17.00
CA PHE A 168 7.03 5.78 -17.40
C PHE A 168 7.20 6.94 -16.42
N ILE A 169 8.46 7.34 -16.23
CA ILE A 169 8.81 8.53 -15.46
C ILE A 169 8.17 9.75 -16.14
N LYS A 170 7.46 10.56 -15.37
CA LYS A 170 6.87 11.84 -15.79
C LYS A 170 7.41 12.97 -14.89
N PRO A 171 7.53 14.20 -15.41
CA PRO A 171 7.85 15.38 -14.61
C PRO A 171 6.73 15.73 -13.63
#